data_AF-A0A7V9SGK6-F1
#
_entry.id   AF-A0A7V9SGK6-F1
#
_cell.length_a   1.000
_cell.length_b   1.000
_cell.length_c   1.000
_cell.angle_alpha   90.00
_cell.angle_beta   90.00
_cell.angle_gamma   90.00
#
_symmetry.space_group_name_H-M   'P 1'
#
loop_
_entity.id
_entity.type
_entity.pdbx_description
1 polymer ?
#
loop_
_entity_poly.entity_id
_entity_poly.type
_entity_poly.pdbx_seq_one_letter_code
_entity_poly.pdbx_strand_id
1 'polypeptide(L)' 'MCRSIKVLRDYENPPNDEEIEAAALQFVRKISGFRSPSKVNRAVFDQAVADITNVSTRLLHSLEPSSKAS' A
#
# COMPACT_ATOMS: atom_id res chain seq x y z
N MET A 1 -12.84 -4.60 11.58
CA MET A 1 -11.70 -5.55 11.57
C MET A 1 -10.60 -5.00 10.68
N CYS A 2 -9.37 -4.85 11.19
CA CYS A 2 -8.23 -4.47 10.34
C CYS A 2 -7.89 -5.68 9.46
N ARG A 3 -7.91 -5.51 8.13
CA ARG A 3 -7.46 -6.57 7.23
C ARG A 3 -5.93 -6.60 7.25
N SER A 4 -5.35 -7.80 7.22
CA SER A 4 -3.89 -7.96 7.13
C SER A 4 -3.36 -7.25 5.88
N ILE A 5 -2.19 -6.63 5.98
CA ILE A 5 -1.47 -6.06 4.82
C ILE A 5 -1.10 -7.25 3.92
N LYS A 6 -1.61 -7.26 2.69
CA LYS A 6 -1.30 -8.30 1.71
C LYS A 6 0.06 -8.05 1.08
N VAL A 7 0.80 -9.12 0.82
CA VAL A 7 2.01 -9.06 -0.01
C VAL A 7 1.58 -8.91 -1.46
N LEU A 8 2.04 -7.85 -2.13
CA LEU A 8 1.69 -7.52 -3.52
C LEU A 8 2.76 -7.94 -4.54
N ARG A 9 3.80 -8.67 -4.12
CA ARG A 9 4.87 -9.15 -5.01
C ARG A 9 4.44 -10.41 -5.75
N ASP A 10 3.58 -10.26 -6.74
CA ASP A 10 3.17 -11.30 -7.67
C ASP A 10 3.63 -10.93 -9.08
N TYR A 11 4.44 -11.82 -9.69
CA TYR A 11 5.01 -11.61 -11.02
C TYR A 11 4.09 -12.09 -12.15
N GLU A 12 3.18 -13.03 -11.85
CA GLU A 12 2.21 -13.52 -12.82
C GLU A 12 1.03 -12.55 -12.94
N ASN A 13 0.64 -11.93 -11.82
CA ASN A 13 -0.42 -10.93 -11.77
C ASN A 13 0.09 -9.67 -11.07
N PRO A 14 0.65 -8.69 -11.81
CA PRO A 14 1.08 -7.45 -11.18
C PRO A 14 -0.11 -6.79 -10.48
N PRO A 15 0.08 -6.29 -9.24
CA PRO A 15 -0.99 -5.65 -8.49
C PRO A 15 -1.46 -4.41 -9.23
N ASN A 16 -2.78 -4.20 -9.25
CA ASN A 16 -3.35 -2.99 -9.84
C ASN A 16 -3.25 -1.79 -8.87
N ASP A 17 -3.48 -0.58 -9.38
CA ASP A 17 -3.39 0.65 -8.58
C ASP A 17 -4.34 0.63 -7.36
N GLU A 18 -5.53 0.05 -7.51
CA GLU A 18 -6.51 -0.07 -6.42
C GLU A 18 -6.01 -0.99 -5.30
N GLU A 19 -5.31 -2.07 -5.63
CA GLU A 19 -4.71 -3.00 -4.68
C GLU A 19 -3.55 -2.36 -3.93
N ILE A 20 -2.73 -1.57 -4.63
CA ILE A 20 -1.64 -0.80 -4.02
C ILE A 20 -2.21 0.26 -3.07
N GLU A 21 -3.25 0.99 -3.48
CA GLU A 21 -3.93 1.97 -2.64
C GLU A 21 -4.59 1.30 -1.42
N ALA A 22 -5.25 0.15 -1.62
CA ALA A 22 -5.83 -0.61 -0.52
C ALA A 22 -4.77 -1.08 0.49
N ALA A 23 -3.60 -1.49 0.03
CA ALA A 23 -2.47 -1.85 0.89
C ALA A 23 -1.91 -0.63 1.65
N ALA A 24 -1.72 0.49 0.95
CA ALA A 24 -1.30 1.76 1.56
C ALA A 24 -2.28 2.20 2.66
N LEU A 25 -3.59 2.12 2.40
CA LEU A 25 -4.63 2.41 3.38
C LEU A 25 -4.52 1.53 4.62
N GLN A 26 -4.30 0.22 4.47
CA GLN A 26 -4.13 -0.66 5.63
C GLN A 26 -2.84 -0.35 6.40
N PHE A 27 -1.75 0.01 5.70
CA PHE A 27 -0.50 0.44 6.34
C PHE A 27 -0.71 1.69 7.19
N VAL A 28 -1.32 2.74 6.64
CA VAL A 28 -1.59 3.99 7.37
C VAL A 28 -2.50 3.72 8.57
N ARG A 29 -3.53 2.89 8.44
CA ARG A 29 -4.37 2.47 9.58
C ARG A 29 -3.57 1.73 10.66
N LYS A 30 -2.64 0.87 10.27
CA LYS A 30 -1.83 0.08 11.18
C LYS A 30 -0.86 0.95 11.97
N ILE A 31 -0.21 1.92 11.32
CA ILE A 31 0.75 2.83 11.95
C ILE A 31 0.05 3.88 12.82
N SER A 32 -1.01 4.49 12.29
CA SER A 32 -1.71 5.56 13.01
C SER A 32 -2.61 5.08 14.15
N GLY A 33 -2.96 3.79 14.16
CA GLY A 33 -3.94 3.24 15.10
C GLY A 33 -5.39 3.64 14.81
N PHE A 34 -5.64 4.52 13.83
CA PHE A 34 -6.98 4.91 13.43
C PHE A 34 -7.58 3.89 12.46
N ARG A 35 -8.79 3.41 12.76
CA ARG A 35 -9.61 2.70 11.77
C ARG A 35 -10.29 3.66 10.79
N SER A 36 -10.70 4.82 11.31
CA SER A 36 -11.30 5.92 10.56
C SER A 36 -10.72 7.23 11.10
N PRO A 37 -10.13 8.09 10.27
CA PRO A 37 -9.61 9.37 10.73
C PRO A 37 -10.76 10.29 11.18
N SER A 38 -10.48 11.14 12.17
CA SER A 38 -11.37 12.26 12.51
C SER A 38 -11.40 13.27 11.37
N LYS A 39 -12.42 14.16 11.33
CA LYS A 39 -12.50 15.23 10.31
C LYS A 39 -11.23 16.10 10.26
N VAL A 40 -10.60 16.32 11.42
CA VAL A 40 -9.39 17.13 11.55
C VAL A 40 -8.18 16.44 10.90
N ASN A 41 -8.03 15.14 11.12
CA ASN A 41 -6.87 14.39 10.64
C ASN A 41 -7.07 13.79 9.24
N ARG A 42 -8.26 13.93 8.64
CA ARG A 42 -8.60 13.34 7.35
C ARG A 42 -7.64 13.77 6.25
N ALA A 43 -7.35 15.06 6.13
CA ALA A 43 -6.42 15.55 5.10
C ALA A 43 -5.02 14.92 5.22
N VAL A 44 -4.47 14.85 6.44
CA VAL A 44 -3.14 14.24 6.68
C VAL A 44 -3.18 12.73 6.44
N PHE A 45 -4.26 12.07 6.82
CA PHE A 45 -4.46 10.65 6.61
C PHE A 45 -4.53 10.31 5.12
N ASP A 46 -5.35 11.04 4.36
CA ASP A 46 -5.54 10.84 2.92
C ASP A 46 -4.23 11.13 2.15
N GLN A 47 -3.50 12.18 2.55
CA GLN A 47 -2.19 12.48 1.98
C GLN A 47 -1.17 11.37 2.25
N ALA A 48 -1.12 10.84 3.48
CA ALA A 48 -0.22 9.75 3.81
C ALA A 48 -0.51 8.49 2.99
N VAL A 49 -1.80 8.18 2.76
CA VAL A 49 -2.19 7.06 1.90
C VAL A 49 -1.68 7.29 0.48
N ALA A 50 -1.92 8.48 -0.10
CA ALA A 50 -1.47 8.80 -1.45
C ALA A 50 0.06 8.72 -1.61
N ASP A 51 0.82 9.22 -0.63
CA ASP A 51 2.28 9.18 -0.65
C ASP A 51 2.80 7.73 -0.61
N ILE A 52 2.21 6.89 0.23
CA ILE A 52 2.59 5.49 0.33
C ILE A 52 2.19 4.72 -0.94
N THR A 53 1.04 5.01 -1.54
CA THR A 53 0.64 4.43 -2.83
C THR A 53 1.70 4.75 -3.89
N ASN A 54 2.10 6.02 -3.99
CA ASN A 54 3.10 6.46 -4.98
C ASN A 54 4.49 5.84 -4.74
N VAL A 55 4.93 5.70 -3.49
CA VAL A 55 6.22 5.06 -3.17
C VAL A 55 6.15 3.55 -3.43
N SER A 56 5.05 2.91 -3.06
CA SER A 56 4.84 1.47 -3.25
C SER A 56 4.76 1.10 -4.73
N THR A 57 4.07 1.91 -5.53
CA THR A 57 4.00 1.77 -6.99
C THR A 57 5.41 1.83 -7.59
N ARG A 58 6.18 2.88 -7.26
CA ARG A 58 7.57 3.03 -7.73
C ARG A 58 8.45 1.85 -7.31
N LEU A 59 8.30 1.37 -6.07
CA LEU A 59 9.02 0.19 -5.59
C LEU A 59 8.67 -1.03 -6.45
N LEU A 60 7.38 -1.35 -6.61
CA LEU A 60 6.93 -2.51 -7.37
C LEU A 60 7.38 -2.47 -8.84
N HIS A 61 7.37 -1.29 -9.46
CA HIS A 61 7.91 -1.10 -10.81
C HIS A 61 9.43 -1.22 -10.91
N SER A 62 10.16 -0.94 -9.82
CA SER A 62 11.63 -0.98 -9.80
C SER A 62 12.17 -2.33 -9.31
N LEU A 63 11.31 -3.19 -8.76
CA LEU A 63 11.69 -4.53 -8.32
C LEU A 63 11.86 -5.42 -9.55
N GLU A 64 13.12 -5.65 -9.92
CA GLU A 64 13.46 -6.67 -10.91
C GLU A 64 13.00 -8.06 -10.42
N PRO A 65 12.47 -8.92 -11.30
CA PRO A 65 12.22 -10.30 -10.95
C PRO A 65 13.52 -10.93 -10.46
N SER A 66 13.49 -11.40 -9.21
CA SER A 66 14.58 -12.17 -8.63
C SER A 66 14.92 -13.29 -9.61
N SER A 67 16.09 -13.22 -10.25
CA SER A 67 16.70 -14.31 -11.01
C SER A 67 16.93 -15.50 -10.09
N LYS A 68 15.88 -16.29 -9.87
CA LYS A 68 15.89 -17.64 -9.29
C LYS A 68 14.66 -18.38 -9.82
N ALA A 69 14.76 -18.73 -11.09
CA ALA A 69 14.15 -19.91 -11.68
C ALA A 69 15.06 -20.34 -12.83
N SER A 70 16.16 -21.02 -12.48
CA SER A 70 16.95 -21.86 -13.39
C SER A 70 17.23 -23.15 -12.65
#